data_AF-A0A529KP00-F1
#
_entry.id   AF-A0A529KP00-F1
#
_cell.length_a   1.000
_cell.length_b   1.000
_cell.length_c   1.000
_cell.angle_alpha   90.00
_cell.angle_beta   90.00
_cell.angle_gamma   90.00
#
_symmetry.space_group_name_H-M   'P 1'
#
loop_
_entity.id
_entity.type
_entity.pdbx_description
1 polymer ?
#
loop_
_entity_poly.entity_id
_entity_poly.type
_entity_poly.pdbx_seq_one_letter_code
_entity_poly.pdbx_strand_id
1 'polypeptide(L)'
;LLTLLGAPQRPRADIAQMEQAALRIMEAIGVQVLVIDEVHNILAGTYREQRIVLNTLRFLSNRLQISLVCFGVNEAREAISGDVQLARRFEQFTLSRWAANEQFETLVASILRNTPLRRPSVLTPKSLRRILQITEGITANIFHMINSLAVDAIESDREHITDEMVEDWEPEFDAEAAFA
;
A
#
# COMPACT_ATOMS: atom_id res chain seq x y z
N LEU A 1 -6.98 -10.64 -13.24
CA LEU A 1 -5.63 -10.96 -13.78
C LEU A 1 -5.62 -11.06 -15.31
N LEU A 2 -6.23 -12.07 -15.94
CA LEU A 2 -6.22 -12.25 -17.41
C LEU A 2 -6.65 -11.03 -18.22
N THR A 3 -7.70 -10.32 -17.77
CA THR A 3 -8.16 -9.08 -18.42
C THR A 3 -7.10 -7.98 -18.37
N LEU A 4 -6.40 -7.82 -17.23
CA LEU A 4 -5.33 -6.84 -17.06
C LEU A 4 -4.09 -7.21 -17.90
N LEU A 5 -3.88 -8.50 -18.13
CA LEU A 5 -2.81 -9.02 -18.98
C LEU A 5 -3.15 -8.99 -20.49
N GLY A 6 -4.30 -8.42 -20.87
CA GLY A 6 -4.72 -8.33 -22.28
C GLY A 6 -5.11 -9.65 -22.92
N ALA A 7 -5.44 -10.68 -22.14
CA ALA A 7 -5.80 -11.99 -22.66
C ALA A 7 -7.16 -11.94 -23.39
N PRO A 8 -7.30 -12.52 -24.60
CA PRO A 8 -8.60 -12.63 -25.26
C PRO A 8 -9.52 -13.56 -24.45
N GLN A 9 -10.56 -12.98 -23.85
CA GLN A 9 -11.52 -13.69 -23.00
C GLN A 9 -12.55 -14.42 -23.87
N ARG A 10 -12.54 -15.76 -23.85
CA ARG A 10 -13.65 -16.54 -24.39
C ARG A 10 -14.73 -16.68 -23.30
N PRO A 11 -16.02 -16.35 -23.55
CA PRO A 11 -17.07 -16.34 -22.53
C PRO A 11 -17.35 -17.67 -21.80
N ARG A 12 -16.74 -18.78 -22.24
CA ARG A 12 -16.89 -20.14 -21.70
C ARG A 12 -15.56 -20.87 -21.53
N ALA A 13 -14.45 -20.14 -21.37
CA ALA A 13 -13.18 -20.80 -21.10
C ALA A 13 -13.27 -21.58 -19.77
N ASP A 14 -12.88 -22.85 -19.82
CA ASP A 14 -12.75 -23.66 -18.61
C ASP A 14 -11.62 -23.11 -17.71
N ILE A 15 -11.70 -23.34 -16.40
CA ILE A 15 -10.74 -22.85 -15.40
C ILE A 15 -9.32 -23.27 -15.78
N ALA A 16 -9.14 -24.50 -16.26
CA ALA A 16 -7.85 -25.01 -16.72
C ALA A 16 -7.31 -24.24 -17.94
N GLN A 17 -8.18 -23.81 -18.86
CA GLN A 17 -7.77 -23.02 -20.02
C GLN A 17 -7.37 -21.59 -19.62
N MET A 18 -8.09 -21.01 -18.65
CA MET A 18 -7.76 -19.70 -18.09
C MET A 18 -6.42 -19.73 -17.35
N GLU A 19 -6.16 -20.77 -16.56
CA GLU A 19 -4.89 -20.97 -15.86
C GLU A 19 -3.73 -21.08 -16.84
N GLN A 20 -3.84 -21.93 -17.88
CA GLN A 20 -2.80 -22.06 -18.89
C GLN A 20 -2.57 -20.76 -19.67
N ALA A 21 -3.62 -20.01 -19.96
CA ALA A 21 -3.49 -18.71 -20.61
C ALA A 21 -2.74 -17.72 -19.71
N ALA A 22 -3.06 -17.68 -18.41
CA ALA A 22 -2.40 -16.79 -17.47
C ALA A 22 -0.91 -17.12 -17.36
N LEU A 23 -0.57 -18.41 -17.20
CA LEU A 23 0.82 -18.87 -17.18
C LEU A 23 1.58 -18.46 -18.43
N ARG A 24 1.06 -18.77 -19.62
CA ARG A 24 1.74 -18.42 -20.88
C ARG A 24 1.98 -16.93 -21.02
N ILE A 25 1.02 -16.11 -20.63
CA ILE A 25 1.16 -14.65 -20.72
C ILE A 25 2.18 -14.14 -19.69
N MET A 26 2.12 -14.64 -18.46
CA MET A 26 3.10 -14.26 -17.43
C MET A 26 4.52 -14.70 -17.79
N GLU A 27 4.69 -15.88 -18.39
CA GLU A 27 5.98 -16.34 -18.95
C GLU A 27 6.44 -15.45 -20.09
N ALA A 28 5.56 -15.13 -21.05
CA ALA A 28 5.91 -14.31 -22.21
C ALA A 28 6.30 -12.87 -21.84
N ILE A 29 5.67 -12.30 -20.82
CA ILE A 29 6.01 -10.97 -20.27
C ILE A 29 7.28 -11.05 -19.40
N GLY A 30 7.68 -12.24 -18.97
CA GLY A 30 8.84 -12.43 -18.11
C GLY A 30 8.61 -11.90 -16.69
N VAL A 31 7.41 -12.10 -16.13
CA VAL A 31 7.10 -11.67 -14.76
C VAL A 31 8.17 -12.20 -13.81
N GLN A 32 8.74 -11.32 -12.98
CA GLN A 32 9.75 -11.67 -11.97
C GLN A 32 9.18 -11.61 -10.55
N VAL A 33 8.23 -10.70 -10.32
CA VAL A 33 7.63 -10.45 -9.01
C VAL A 33 6.12 -10.39 -9.16
N LEU A 34 5.41 -11.08 -8.28
CA LEU A 34 3.96 -10.94 -8.12
C LEU A 34 3.67 -10.30 -6.77
N VAL A 35 3.10 -9.10 -6.82
CA VAL A 35 2.66 -8.35 -5.65
C VAL A 35 1.17 -8.64 -5.38
N ILE A 36 0.85 -8.97 -4.13
CA ILE A 36 -0.51 -9.27 -3.68
C ILE A 36 -0.82 -8.34 -2.52
N ASP A 37 -1.72 -7.40 -2.75
CA ASP A 37 -2.22 -6.55 -1.68
C ASP A 37 -3.37 -7.23 -0.93
N GLU A 38 -3.56 -6.86 0.33
CA GLU A 38 -4.63 -7.37 1.19
C GLU A 38 -4.72 -8.91 1.23
N VAL A 39 -3.57 -9.59 1.34
CA VAL A 39 -3.50 -11.07 1.25
C VAL A 39 -4.34 -11.78 2.32
N HIS A 40 -4.63 -11.08 3.42
CA HIS A 40 -5.51 -11.58 4.49
C HIS A 40 -6.95 -11.81 4.04
N ASN A 41 -7.39 -11.23 2.91
CA ASN A 41 -8.70 -11.51 2.30
C ASN A 41 -8.91 -12.98 1.96
N ILE A 42 -7.84 -13.77 1.84
CA ILE A 42 -7.92 -15.22 1.70
C ILE A 42 -8.72 -15.84 2.87
N LEU A 43 -8.58 -15.30 4.09
CA LEU A 43 -9.23 -15.81 5.30
C LEU A 43 -10.76 -15.70 5.26
N ALA A 44 -11.33 -14.82 4.43
CA ALA A 44 -12.77 -14.71 4.25
C ALA A 44 -13.39 -15.95 3.56
N GLY A 45 -12.58 -16.74 2.85
CA GLY A 45 -13.02 -17.99 2.23
C GLY A 45 -13.07 -19.17 3.21
N THR A 46 -13.78 -20.22 2.81
CA THR A 46 -13.75 -21.51 3.52
C THR A 46 -12.34 -22.11 3.53
N TYR A 47 -12.04 -23.00 4.47
CA TYR A 47 -10.74 -23.71 4.52
C TYR A 47 -10.34 -24.38 3.19
N ARG A 48 -11.32 -24.88 2.44
CA ARG A 48 -11.09 -25.46 1.12
C ARG A 48 -10.63 -24.40 0.11
N GLU A 49 -11.30 -23.25 0.07
CA GLU A 49 -10.97 -22.14 -0.82
C GLU A 49 -9.60 -21.54 -0.47
N GLN A 50 -9.34 -21.31 0.83
CA GLN A 50 -8.03 -20.86 1.31
C GLN A 50 -6.89 -21.74 0.78
N ARG A 51 -7.05 -23.07 0.91
CA ARG A 51 -6.06 -24.04 0.46
C ARG A 51 -5.90 -24.06 -1.06
N ILE A 52 -6.97 -23.84 -1.82
CA ILE A 52 -6.90 -23.72 -3.29
C ILE A 52 -6.07 -22.48 -3.66
N VAL A 53 -6.32 -21.33 -3.03
CA VAL A 53 -5.58 -20.09 -3.31
C VAL A 53 -4.09 -20.25 -2.96
N LEU A 54 -3.77 -20.72 -1.74
CA LEU A 54 -2.38 -20.89 -1.31
C LEU A 54 -1.61 -21.90 -2.16
N ASN A 55 -2.26 -23.03 -2.53
CA ASN A 55 -1.67 -23.99 -3.45
C ASN A 55 -1.38 -23.38 -4.83
N THR A 56 -2.28 -22.54 -5.32
CA THR A 56 -2.12 -21.83 -6.60
C THR A 56 -0.94 -20.86 -6.52
N LEU A 57 -0.82 -20.07 -5.45
CA LEU A 57 0.32 -19.18 -5.24
C LEU A 57 1.65 -19.94 -5.18
N ARG A 58 1.69 -21.05 -4.45
CA ARG A 58 2.86 -21.93 -4.38
C ARG A 58 3.22 -22.50 -5.75
N PHE A 59 2.22 -22.93 -6.52
CA PHE A 59 2.40 -23.45 -7.87
C PHE A 59 2.93 -22.36 -8.83
N LEU A 60 2.34 -21.17 -8.83
CA LEU A 60 2.79 -20.05 -9.67
C LEU A 60 4.23 -19.65 -9.36
N SER A 61 4.57 -19.48 -8.08
CA SER A 61 5.93 -19.16 -7.64
C SER A 61 6.94 -20.20 -8.13
N ASN A 62 6.62 -21.49 -8.00
CA ASN A 62 7.50 -22.56 -8.48
C ASN A 62 7.54 -22.66 -10.00
N ARG A 63 6.42 -22.55 -10.71
CA ARG A 63 6.36 -22.78 -12.15
C ARG A 63 7.02 -21.66 -12.94
N LEU A 64 6.84 -20.43 -12.48
CA LEU A 64 7.34 -19.22 -13.11
C LEU A 64 8.68 -18.76 -12.50
N GLN A 65 9.13 -19.37 -11.40
CA GLN A 65 10.33 -18.96 -10.64
C GLN A 65 10.26 -17.49 -10.20
N ILE A 66 9.08 -17.06 -9.75
CA ILE A 66 8.81 -15.67 -9.33
C ILE A 66 8.84 -15.49 -7.82
N SER A 67 9.28 -14.31 -7.40
CA SER A 67 9.15 -13.83 -6.03
C SER A 67 7.72 -13.38 -5.75
N LEU A 68 7.22 -13.70 -4.57
CA LEU A 68 5.92 -13.23 -4.09
C LEU A 68 6.16 -12.14 -3.04
N VAL A 69 5.45 -11.03 -3.16
CA VAL A 69 5.44 -9.95 -2.16
C VAL A 69 4.01 -9.75 -1.74
N CYS A 70 3.73 -9.93 -0.45
CA CYS A 70 2.38 -9.82 0.09
C CYS A 70 2.28 -8.63 1.04
N PHE A 71 1.24 -7.83 0.86
CA PHE A 71 0.88 -6.73 1.75
C PHE A 71 -0.45 -7.04 2.45
N GLY A 72 -0.67 -6.39 3.57
CA GLY A 72 -1.88 -6.50 4.36
C GLY A 72 -1.64 -6.23 5.83
N VAL A 73 -2.69 -6.42 6.63
CA VAL A 73 -2.66 -6.29 8.09
C VAL A 73 -2.04 -7.51 8.77
N ASN A 74 -2.06 -7.56 10.11
CA ASN A 74 -1.41 -8.62 10.90
C ASN A 74 -1.87 -10.03 10.51
N GLU A 75 -3.14 -10.16 10.11
CA GLU A 75 -3.82 -11.36 9.64
C GLU A 75 -3.22 -11.90 8.33
N ALA A 76 -2.48 -11.07 7.58
CA ALA A 76 -1.77 -11.52 6.37
C ALA A 76 -0.82 -12.68 6.69
N ARG A 77 -0.19 -12.65 7.87
CA ARG A 77 0.69 -13.73 8.32
C ARG A 77 -0.09 -15.03 8.54
N GLU A 78 -1.27 -14.94 9.13
CA GLU A 78 -2.14 -16.09 9.37
C GLU A 78 -2.62 -16.70 8.04
N ALA A 79 -3.06 -15.85 7.10
CA ALA A 79 -3.45 -16.27 5.76
C ALA A 79 -2.37 -17.10 5.06
N ILE A 80 -1.11 -16.62 5.08
CA ILE A 80 0.02 -17.35 4.49
C ILE A 80 0.39 -18.61 5.29
N SER A 81 0.23 -18.58 6.61
CA SER A 81 0.56 -19.71 7.50
C SER A 81 -0.33 -20.94 7.29
N GLY A 82 -1.46 -20.81 6.59
CA GLY A 82 -2.26 -21.93 6.11
C GLY A 82 -1.49 -22.91 5.19
N ASP A 83 -0.32 -22.51 4.70
CA ASP A 83 0.58 -23.32 3.88
C ASP A 83 2.03 -23.23 4.37
N VAL A 84 2.48 -24.25 5.10
CA VAL A 84 3.83 -24.30 5.70
C VAL A 84 4.97 -24.16 4.68
N GLN A 85 4.79 -24.67 3.46
CA GLN A 85 5.84 -24.58 2.43
C GLN A 85 5.96 -23.16 1.88
N LEU A 86 4.83 -22.48 1.76
CA LEU A 86 4.78 -21.08 1.33
C LEU A 86 5.30 -20.16 2.44
N ALA A 87 4.81 -20.33 3.67
CA ALA A 87 5.19 -19.53 4.83
C ALA A 87 6.71 -19.51 5.09
N ARG A 88 7.41 -20.63 4.87
CA ARG A 88 8.87 -20.72 5.03
C ARG A 88 9.67 -19.85 4.04
N ARG A 89 9.05 -19.39 2.96
CA ARG A 89 9.69 -18.56 1.93
C ARG A 89 9.45 -17.07 2.14
N PHE A 90 8.53 -16.70 3.02
CA PHE A 90 8.22 -15.30 3.31
C PHE A 90 9.04 -14.82 4.50
N GLU A 91 9.69 -13.68 4.29
CA GLU A 91 10.24 -12.87 5.37
C GLU A 91 9.21 -11.81 5.77
N GLN A 92 9.07 -11.57 7.07
CA GLN A 92 8.12 -10.59 7.59
C GLN A 92 8.80 -9.24 7.76
N PHE A 93 8.21 -8.22 7.14
CA PHE A 93 8.56 -6.83 7.36
C PHE A 93 7.33 -6.08 7.88
N THR A 94 7.45 -5.48 9.06
CA THR A 94 6.39 -4.66 9.63
C THR A 94 6.68 -3.20 9.34
N LEU A 95 5.74 -2.52 8.68
CA LEU A 95 5.78 -1.07 8.50
C LEU A 95 5.18 -0.39 9.72
N SER A 96 6.03 0.11 10.62
CA SER A 96 5.59 0.85 11.80
C SER A 96 5.09 2.25 11.42
N ARG A 97 4.19 2.78 12.26
CA ARG A 97 3.80 4.20 12.20
C ARG A 97 5.03 5.09 12.37
N TRP A 98 5.02 6.25 11.73
CA TRP A 98 6.07 7.24 11.87
C TRP A 98 6.17 7.74 13.31
N ALA A 99 7.40 8.00 13.74
CA ALA A 99 7.70 8.51 15.07
C ALA A 99 8.55 9.78 14.94
N ALA A 100 8.65 10.55 16.03
CA ALA A 100 9.48 11.77 16.07
C ALA A 100 10.97 11.42 16.01
N ASN A 101 11.49 11.24 14.79
CA ASN A 101 12.87 10.88 14.50
C ASN A 101 13.32 11.50 13.16
N GLU A 102 14.62 11.41 12.88
CA GLU A 102 15.24 11.96 11.67
C GLU A 102 14.64 11.40 10.37
N GLN A 103 14.17 10.14 10.38
CA GLN A 103 13.53 9.54 9.20
C GLN A 103 12.20 10.21 8.89
N PHE A 104 11.40 10.53 9.91
CA PHE A 104 10.16 11.29 9.74
C PHE A 104 10.41 12.73 9.29
N GLU A 105 11.41 13.40 9.86
CA GLU A 105 11.81 14.74 9.41
C GLU A 105 12.21 14.73 7.93
N THR A 106 12.96 13.70 7.52
CA THR A 106 13.37 13.47 6.12
C THR A 106 12.17 13.21 5.20
N LEU A 107 11.19 12.42 5.66
CA LEU A 107 9.94 12.19 4.93
C LEU A 107 9.21 13.52 4.70
N VAL A 108 8.90 14.27 5.75
CA VAL A 108 8.12 15.51 5.63
C VAL A 108 8.84 16.52 4.76
N ALA A 109 10.15 16.71 4.95
CA ALA A 109 10.94 17.59 4.10
C ALA A 109 10.91 17.16 2.62
N SER A 110 10.89 15.86 2.36
CA SER A 110 10.77 15.32 1.00
C SER A 110 9.39 15.52 0.41
N ILE A 111 8.32 15.35 1.18
CA ILE A 111 6.95 15.65 0.73
C ILE A 111 6.84 17.14 0.40
N LEU A 112 7.19 18.02 1.33
CA LEU A 112 7.12 19.48 1.16
C LEU A 112 7.87 19.96 -0.08
N ARG A 113 9.07 19.43 -0.33
CA ARG A 113 9.88 19.75 -1.52
C ARG A 113 9.25 19.29 -2.84
N ASN A 114 8.41 18.25 -2.81
CA ASN A 114 7.72 17.74 -4.00
C ASN A 114 6.29 18.29 -4.15
N THR A 115 5.85 19.16 -3.25
CA THR A 115 4.60 19.90 -3.45
C THR A 115 4.74 20.88 -4.63
N PRO A 116 3.66 21.18 -5.36
CA PRO A 116 3.69 22.08 -6.51
C PRO A 116 3.74 23.58 -6.13
N LEU A 117 4.11 23.91 -4.88
CA LEU A 117 4.12 25.27 -4.34
C LEU A 117 5.31 26.09 -4.89
N ARG A 118 5.07 27.36 -5.23
CA ARG A 118 6.13 28.22 -5.81
C ARG A 118 7.22 28.61 -4.81
N ARG A 119 6.92 28.59 -3.51
CA ARG A 119 7.88 28.97 -2.46
C ARG A 119 8.18 27.78 -1.55
N PRO A 120 9.43 27.66 -1.06
CA PRO A 120 9.81 26.57 -0.19
C PRO A 120 9.04 26.63 1.13
N SER A 121 8.51 25.48 1.54
CA SER A 121 7.86 25.31 2.84
C SER A 121 8.88 24.72 3.83
N VAL A 122 9.17 25.45 4.91
CA VAL A 122 10.08 25.01 5.97
C VAL A 122 9.31 25.06 7.28
N LEU A 123 9.21 23.91 7.95
CA LEU A 123 8.45 23.75 9.18
C LEU A 123 9.38 23.60 10.38
N THR A 124 8.93 24.13 11.52
CA THR A 124 9.62 23.97 12.80
C THR A 124 9.43 22.56 13.37
N PRO A 125 10.31 22.12 14.28
CA PRO A 125 10.12 20.86 15.00
C PRO A 125 8.79 20.78 15.76
N LYS A 126 8.21 21.91 16.15
CA LYS A 126 6.90 21.97 16.81
C LYS A 126 5.80 21.50 15.83
N SER A 127 5.78 22.06 14.63
CA SER A 127 4.85 21.69 13.56
C SER A 127 5.01 20.21 13.15
N LEU A 128 6.24 19.70 13.07
CA LEU A 128 6.45 18.27 12.79
C LEU A 128 5.84 17.36 13.86
N ARG A 129 5.95 17.73 15.14
CA ARG A 129 5.27 17.00 16.23
C ARG A 129 3.76 17.10 16.14
N ARG A 130 3.23 18.27 15.76
CA ARG A 130 1.79 18.48 15.54
C ARG A 130 1.26 17.59 14.43
N ILE A 131 1.98 17.50 13.30
CA ILE A 131 1.64 16.58 12.19
C ILE A 131 1.58 15.14 12.72
N LEU A 132 2.58 14.66 13.45
CA LEU A 132 2.56 13.30 14.02
C LEU A 132 1.38 13.07 14.97
N GLN A 133 1.04 14.04 15.81
CA GLN A 133 -0.06 13.93 16.76
C GLN A 133 -1.41 13.81 16.06
N ILE A 134 -1.67 14.66 15.05
CA ILE A 134 -2.95 14.65 14.33
C ILE A 134 -3.06 13.41 13.43
N THR A 135 -1.97 13.05 12.76
CA THR A 135 -1.98 11.96 11.76
C THR A 135 -1.76 10.58 12.37
N GLU A 136 -1.48 10.53 13.67
CA GLU A 136 -1.02 9.36 14.41
C GLU A 136 0.22 8.66 13.80
N GLY A 137 0.99 9.37 12.99
CA GLY A 137 2.10 8.79 12.24
C GLY A 137 1.67 7.83 11.11
N ILE A 138 0.41 7.87 10.68
CA ILE A 138 -0.07 7.09 9.54
C ILE A 138 0.31 7.82 8.24
N THR A 139 1.05 7.14 7.35
CA THR A 139 1.52 7.72 6.08
C THR A 139 0.39 8.37 5.27
N ALA A 140 -0.74 7.68 5.11
CA ALA A 140 -1.88 8.20 4.35
C ALA A 140 -2.41 9.53 4.93
N ASN A 141 -2.55 9.61 6.26
CA ASN A 141 -3.02 10.81 6.96
C ASN A 141 -2.01 11.96 6.85
N ILE A 142 -0.70 11.67 6.91
CA ILE A 142 0.36 12.67 6.70
C ILE A 142 0.26 13.28 5.30
N PHE A 143 0.14 12.46 4.26
CA PHE A 143 -0.02 12.94 2.89
C PHE A 143 -1.33 13.73 2.71
N HIS A 144 -2.42 13.26 3.31
CA HIS A 144 -3.71 13.94 3.25
C HIS A 144 -3.63 15.35 3.86
N MET A 145 -3.09 15.47 5.08
CA MET A 145 -2.91 16.75 5.75
C MET A 145 -2.03 17.71 4.93
N ILE A 146 -0.85 17.27 4.48
CA ILE A 146 0.07 18.14 3.71
C ILE A 146 -0.55 18.55 2.36
N ASN A 147 -1.28 17.66 1.70
CA ASN A 147 -1.97 17.98 0.45
C ASN A 147 -3.08 19.00 0.65
N SER A 148 -3.90 18.85 1.70
CA SER A 148 -4.92 19.84 2.07
C SER A 148 -4.29 21.21 2.33
N LEU A 149 -3.22 21.27 3.13
CA LEU A 149 -2.47 22.50 3.38
C LEU A 149 -1.87 23.12 2.11
N ALA A 150 -1.39 22.29 1.18
CA ALA A 150 -0.85 22.76 -0.08
C ALA A 150 -1.94 23.34 -0.99
N VAL A 151 -3.13 22.74 -1.03
CA VAL A 151 -4.29 23.29 -1.75
C VAL A 151 -4.67 24.65 -1.15
N ASP A 152 -4.82 24.75 0.17
CA ASP A 152 -5.15 26.00 0.85
C ASP A 152 -4.10 27.10 0.58
N ALA A 153 -2.82 26.74 0.55
CA ALA A 153 -1.73 27.68 0.23
C ALA A 153 -1.82 28.22 -1.21
N ILE A 154 -2.27 27.39 -2.16
CA ILE A 154 -2.48 27.79 -3.56
C ILE A 154 -3.71 28.68 -3.67
N GLU A 155 -4.83 28.27 -3.08
CA GLU A 155 -6.09 29.01 -3.15
C GLU A 155 -6.01 30.38 -2.46
N SER A 156 -5.19 30.49 -1.41
CA SER A 156 -4.92 31.76 -0.72
C SER A 156 -3.78 32.59 -1.32
N ASP A 157 -3.19 32.18 -2.44
CA ASP A 157 -2.04 32.83 -3.12
C ASP A 157 -0.78 32.99 -2.23
N ARG A 158 -0.72 32.29 -1.09
CA ARG A 158 0.46 32.27 -0.20
C ARG A 158 1.61 31.49 -0.81
N GLU A 159 1.28 30.40 -1.53
CA GLU A 159 2.22 29.56 -2.27
C GLU A 159 3.34 28.94 -1.40
N HIS A 160 3.11 28.80 -0.09
CA HIS A 160 3.89 27.96 0.83
C HIS A 160 3.06 27.58 2.06
N ILE A 161 3.43 26.49 2.72
CA ILE A 161 2.86 26.06 4.00
C ILE A 161 3.64 26.72 5.15
N THR A 162 2.91 27.29 6.12
CA THR A 162 3.47 27.90 7.34
C THR A 162 3.26 26.99 8.55
N ASP A 163 4.01 27.25 9.63
CA ASP A 163 3.76 26.63 10.93
C ASP A 163 2.35 26.92 11.46
N GLU A 164 1.84 28.14 11.26
CA GLU A 164 0.48 28.53 11.68
C GLU A 164 -0.58 27.67 10.99
N MET A 165 -0.47 27.45 9.69
CA MET A 165 -1.42 26.60 8.96
C MET A 165 -1.42 25.16 9.49
N VAL A 166 -0.27 24.62 9.89
CA VAL A 166 -0.17 23.26 10.48
C VAL A 166 -0.82 23.20 11.87
N GLU A 167 -0.69 24.26 12.65
CA GLU A 167 -1.27 24.34 14.01
C GLU A 167 -2.79 24.47 13.96
N ASP A 168 -3.29 25.28 13.02
CA ASP A 168 -4.72 25.59 12.83
C ASP A 168 -5.47 24.52 12.02
N TRP A 169 -4.76 23.57 11.40
CA TRP A 169 -5.38 22.53 10.60
C TRP A 169 -6.16 21.54 11.46
N GLU A 170 -7.39 21.25 11.04
CA GLU A 170 -8.27 20.25 11.61
C GLU A 170 -8.69 19.24 10.54
N PRO A 171 -8.75 17.93 10.87
CA PRO A 171 -9.20 16.93 9.91
C PRO A 171 -10.68 17.12 9.59
N GLU A 172 -11.02 17.09 8.30
CA GLU A 172 -12.41 17.21 7.82
C GLU A 172 -13.31 16.06 8.33
N PHE A 173 -12.73 14.90 8.66
CA PHE A 173 -13.41 13.73 9.21
C PHE A 173 -12.50 12.96 10.19
N ASP A 174 -13.07 12.44 11.28
CA ASP A 174 -12.40 11.49 12.18
C ASP A 174 -11.94 10.27 11.37
N ALA A 175 -10.63 10.15 11.18
CA ALA A 175 -10.02 9.12 10.33
C ALA A 175 -10.33 7.69 10.80
N GLU A 176 -10.80 7.50 12.03
CA GLU A 176 -11.25 6.19 12.54
C GLU A 176 -12.55 5.70 11.88
N ALA A 177 -13.42 6.58 11.38
CA ALA A 177 -14.72 6.17 10.83
C ALA A 177 -14.64 5.58 9.40
N ALA A 178 -13.52 5.77 8.70
CA ALA A 178 -13.36 5.32 7.31
C ALA A 178 -12.74 3.91 7.18
N PHE A 179 -12.20 3.36 8.26
CA PHE A 179 -11.46 2.09 8.26
C PHE A 179 -11.96 1.08 9.32
N ALA A 180 -13.11 1.34 9.94
CA ALA A 180 -13.84 0.40 10.82
C ALA A 180 -14.99 -0.27 10.06
#